data_AF-A0A8T5TM93-F1
#
_entry.id   AF-A0A8T5TM93-F1
#
_cell.length_a   1.000
_cell.length_b   1.000
_cell.length_c   1.000
_cell.angle_alpha   90.00
_cell.angle_beta   90.00
_cell.angle_gamma   90.00
#
_symmetry.space_group_name_H-M   'P 1'
#
loop_
_entity.id
_entity.type
_entity.pdbx_description
1 polymer ?
#
loop_
_entity_poly.entity_id
_entity_poly.type
_entity_poly.pdbx_seq_one_letter_code
_entity_poly.pdbx_strand_id
1 'polypeptide(L)'
;MRRNLLFKGIHIDHIVINAQKKSFSKIRLFDYDRVVQQKFGIKDQFKITNINIINNFQEIEFIVKNNSNKEFNDLIVRITHIKEFFKTEGLNEKVEKCLPEEELLFITPVIRNTNNYLFSIIEEHSNRTIFSNKIDLELIKIIFIKEIFQIFKIFSV
;
A
#
# COMPACT_ATOMS: atom_id res chain seq x y z
N MET A 1 25.31 -4.98 27.77
CA MET A 1 24.48 -6.18 27.55
C MET A 1 23.04 -5.73 27.31
N ARG A 2 22.38 -6.22 26.25
CA ARG A 2 21.06 -5.79 25.72
C ARG A 2 19.90 -6.11 26.69
N ARG A 3 18.91 -5.22 26.80
CA ARG A 3 17.58 -5.35 26.13
C ARG A 3 16.66 -4.16 26.46
N ASN A 4 16.25 -3.48 25.39
CA ASN A 4 15.08 -2.61 25.34
C ASN A 4 13.81 -3.48 25.30
N LEU A 5 12.78 -3.13 26.06
CA LEU A 5 11.38 -3.51 25.80
C LEU A 5 10.50 -2.29 26.09
N LEU A 6 10.28 -1.49 25.06
CA LEU A 6 9.28 -0.44 25.02
C LEU A 6 7.93 -1.10 24.68
N PHE A 7 7.04 -1.26 25.66
CA PHE A 7 5.64 -1.56 25.38
C PHE A 7 4.90 -0.24 25.18
N LYS A 8 4.69 0.12 23.91
CA LYS A 8 3.80 1.21 23.50
C LYS A 8 2.45 0.58 23.13
N GLY A 9 1.39 1.03 23.79
CA GLY A 9 0.01 0.74 23.38
C GLY A 9 -0.70 -0.28 24.27
N ILE A 10 -1.15 0.17 25.44
CA ILE A 10 -2.33 -0.42 26.10
C ILE A 10 -3.39 0.68 26.09
N HIS A 11 -4.45 0.50 25.31
CA HIS A 11 -5.69 1.25 25.48
C HIS A 11 -6.60 0.36 26.33
N ILE A 12 -6.83 0.76 27.58
CA ILE A 12 -7.71 0.04 28.51
C ILE A 12 -9.06 0.74 28.44
N ASP A 13 -9.97 0.24 27.61
CA ASP A 13 -11.35 0.69 27.65
C ASP A 13 -12.11 -0.14 28.69
N HIS A 14 -12.50 0.53 29.77
CA HIS A 14 -13.49 0.13 30.78
C HIS A 14 -13.43 -1.31 31.32
N ILE A 15 -12.82 -1.46 32.49
CA ILE A 15 -13.00 -2.64 33.33
C ILE A 15 -14.27 -2.45 34.17
N VAL A 16 -15.40 -3.05 33.74
CA VAL A 16 -16.53 -3.31 34.64
C VAL A 16 -16.21 -4.58 35.42
N ILE A 17 -15.70 -4.41 36.66
CA ILE A 17 -15.50 -5.51 37.59
C ILE A 17 -16.85 -5.83 38.21
N ASN A 18 -17.52 -6.86 37.70
CA ASN A 18 -18.45 -7.60 38.54
C ASN A 18 -17.94 -9.03 38.68
N ALA A 19 -17.54 -9.33 39.91
CA ALA A 19 -16.83 -10.52 40.29
C ALA A 19 -17.75 -11.74 40.16
N GLN A 20 -17.44 -12.64 39.23
CA GLN A 20 -17.81 -14.05 39.35
C GLN A 20 -16.91 -14.92 38.48
N LYS A 21 -15.98 -15.60 39.17
CA LYS A 21 -15.19 -16.78 38.78
C LYS A 21 -15.52 -17.34 37.39
N LYS A 22 -14.56 -17.22 36.46
CA LYS A 22 -14.18 -18.31 35.55
C LYS A 22 -12.89 -17.97 34.80
N SER A 23 -11.88 -18.79 35.07
CA SER A 23 -10.74 -19.20 34.23
C SER A 23 -10.17 -18.17 33.25
N PHE A 24 -8.88 -17.84 33.40
CA PHE A 24 -8.07 -17.25 32.34
C PHE A 24 -7.94 -18.26 31.18
N SER A 25 -9.00 -18.42 30.40
CA SER A 25 -8.97 -19.19 29.17
C SER A 25 -8.50 -18.29 28.03
N LYS A 26 -7.24 -18.50 27.63
CA LYS A 26 -6.62 -18.06 26.38
C LYS A 26 -6.70 -16.55 26.11
N ILE A 27 -5.75 -15.81 26.67
CA ILE A 27 -5.27 -14.59 25.98
C ILE A 27 -4.67 -15.07 24.65
N ARG A 28 -5.41 -14.89 23.55
CA ARG A 28 -4.91 -15.16 22.21
C ARG A 28 -4.07 -13.97 21.76
N LEU A 29 -2.81 -13.98 22.15
CA LEU A 29 -1.84 -12.95 21.79
C LEU A 29 -1.55 -12.92 20.28
N PHE A 30 -1.88 -13.98 19.53
CA PHE A 30 -1.83 -14.02 18.08
C PHE A 30 -2.89 -15.01 17.58
N ASP A 31 -4.07 -14.53 17.16
CA ASP A 31 -5.01 -15.31 16.35
C ASP A 31 -4.44 -15.39 14.91
N TYR A 32 -3.37 -16.18 14.72
CA TYR A 32 -2.80 -16.45 13.39
C TYR A 32 -3.74 -17.33 12.55
N ASP A 33 -4.69 -18.03 13.20
CA ASP A 33 -5.71 -18.85 12.55
C ASP A 33 -6.98 -18.09 12.17
N ARG A 34 -7.01 -16.78 12.41
CA ARG A 34 -7.88 -15.88 11.66
C ARG A 34 -7.05 -15.29 10.51
N VAL A 35 -6.63 -16.15 9.59
CA VAL A 35 -6.70 -15.77 8.18
C VAL A 35 -8.19 -15.57 7.92
N VAL A 36 -8.70 -14.41 8.34
CA VAL A 36 -9.84 -13.84 7.68
C VAL A 36 -9.33 -13.69 6.27
N GLN A 37 -9.64 -14.69 5.45
CA GLN A 37 -9.87 -14.50 4.04
C GLN A 37 -11.01 -13.48 3.97
N GLN A 38 -10.70 -12.23 4.32
CA GLN A 38 -11.43 -11.09 3.85
C GLN A 38 -11.21 -11.22 2.36
N LYS A 39 -12.19 -11.83 1.70
CA LYS A 39 -12.34 -11.71 0.26
C LYS A 39 -12.16 -10.22 0.00
N PHE A 40 -10.99 -9.84 -0.52
CA PHE A 40 -10.69 -8.52 -1.05
C PHE A 40 -11.59 -8.32 -2.27
N GLY A 41 -12.89 -8.15 -2.04
CA GLY A 41 -13.92 -7.88 -3.05
C GLY A 41 -13.96 -6.40 -3.42
N ILE A 42 -12.82 -5.72 -3.37
CA ILE A 42 -12.64 -4.30 -3.70
C ILE A 42 -11.70 -4.15 -4.91
N LYS A 43 -11.56 -5.19 -5.72
CA LYS A 43 -10.42 -5.34 -6.64
C LYS A 43 -10.50 -4.52 -7.94
N ASP A 44 -11.64 -3.91 -8.27
CA ASP A 44 -11.83 -3.41 -9.64
C ASP A 44 -12.19 -1.92 -9.75
N GLN A 45 -12.24 -1.16 -8.65
CA GLN A 45 -12.59 0.27 -8.71
C GLN A 45 -11.46 1.11 -9.32
N PHE A 46 -10.22 0.78 -8.98
CA PHE A 46 -9.04 1.42 -9.53
C PHE A 46 -8.06 0.36 -10.02
N LYS A 47 -7.26 0.74 -11.02
CA LYS A 47 -6.23 -0.12 -11.59
C LYS A 47 -4.97 0.71 -11.82
N ILE A 48 -3.83 0.25 -11.32
CA ILE A 48 -2.54 0.79 -11.76
C ILE A 48 -2.34 0.31 -13.20
N THR A 49 -2.32 1.24 -14.15
CA THR A 49 -2.13 0.94 -15.58
C THR A 49 -0.65 0.92 -15.93
N ASN A 50 0.17 1.75 -15.27
CA ASN A 50 1.61 1.73 -15.47
C ASN A 50 2.39 2.13 -14.21
N ILE A 51 3.63 1.64 -14.09
CA ILE A 51 4.62 2.07 -13.10
C ILE A 51 5.95 2.24 -13.81
N ASN A 52 6.45 3.47 -13.87
CA ASN A 52 7.74 3.78 -14.48
C ASN A 52 8.73 4.24 -13.42
N ILE A 53 10.01 3.94 -13.65
CA ILE A 53 11.11 4.53 -12.87
C ILE A 53 11.83 5.50 -13.80
N ILE A 54 11.80 6.78 -13.45
CA ILE A 54 12.30 7.88 -14.28
C ILE A 54 13.48 8.58 -13.62
N ASN A 55 14.07 9.55 -14.32
CA ASN A 55 15.14 10.42 -13.82
C ASN A 55 16.32 9.65 -13.21
N ASN A 56 16.89 8.70 -13.97
CA ASN A 56 18.01 7.87 -13.53
C ASN A 56 17.76 7.14 -12.21
N PHE A 57 16.57 6.54 -12.05
CA PHE A 57 16.16 5.82 -10.84
C PHE A 57 15.98 6.68 -9.60
N GLN A 58 15.64 7.96 -9.78
CA GLN A 58 15.39 8.89 -8.68
C GLN A 58 13.90 9.08 -8.39
N GLU A 59 13.02 8.79 -9.34
CA GLU A 59 11.58 8.99 -9.19
C GLU A 59 10.80 7.80 -9.72
N ILE A 60 9.63 7.58 -9.12
CA ILE A 60 8.66 6.55 -9.52
C ILE A 60 7.40 7.27 -9.94
N GLU A 61 6.94 6.94 -11.13
CA GLU A 61 5.71 7.41 -11.72
C GLU A 61 4.67 6.30 -11.63
N PHE A 62 3.52 6.61 -11.06
CA PHE A 62 2.35 5.74 -10.99
C PHE A 62 1.25 6.33 -11.86
N ILE A 63 0.78 5.55 -12.84
CA ILE A 63 -0.42 5.87 -13.61
C ILE A 63 -1.54 4.97 -13.11
N VAL A 64 -2.62 5.59 -12.62
CA VAL A 64 -3.74 4.88 -12.01
C VAL A 64 -5.04 5.32 -12.65
N LYS A 65 -5.80 4.34 -13.12
CA LYS A 65 -7.08 4.53 -13.77
C LYS A 65 -8.23 4.23 -12.82
N ASN A 66 -9.25 5.08 -12.82
CA ASN A 66 -10.56 4.70 -12.31
C ASN A 66 -11.19 3.69 -13.28
N ASN A 67 -11.22 2.43 -12.87
CA ASN A 67 -11.74 1.32 -13.66
C ASN A 67 -13.22 1.03 -13.34
N SER A 68 -13.89 1.98 -12.68
CA SER A 68 -15.31 1.91 -12.37
C SER A 68 -16.13 2.86 -13.24
N ASN A 69 -17.42 2.57 -13.38
CA ASN A 69 -18.37 3.45 -14.05
C ASN A 69 -18.86 4.61 -13.15
N LYS A 70 -18.19 4.87 -12.03
CA LYS A 70 -18.60 5.89 -11.04
C LYS A 70 -17.54 6.97 -10.94
N GLU A 71 -17.97 8.20 -10.70
CA GLU A 71 -17.06 9.23 -10.22
C GLU A 71 -16.75 9.04 -8.74
N PHE A 72 -15.55 9.43 -8.34
CA PHE A 72 -15.14 9.51 -6.95
C PHE A 72 -14.75 10.94 -6.63
N ASN A 73 -15.14 11.43 -5.45
CA ASN A 73 -14.80 12.76 -4.98
C ASN A 73 -14.07 12.64 -3.64
N ASP A 74 -13.26 13.66 -3.31
CA ASP A 74 -12.54 13.76 -2.03
C ASP A 74 -11.73 12.49 -1.70
N LEU A 75 -10.81 12.16 -2.59
CA LEU A 75 -9.89 11.04 -2.42
C LEU A 75 -8.56 11.51 -1.84
N ILE A 76 -7.93 10.64 -1.06
CA ILE A 76 -6.56 10.79 -0.62
C ILE A 76 -5.74 9.69 -1.27
N VAL A 77 -4.72 10.09 -2.05
CA VAL A 77 -3.72 9.18 -2.60
C VAL A 77 -2.50 9.20 -1.70
N ARG A 78 -2.14 8.03 -1.19
CA ARG A 78 -0.99 7.85 -0.31
C ARG A 78 -0.01 6.88 -0.94
N ILE A 79 1.25 7.30 -1.03
CA ILE A 79 2.36 6.41 -1.37
C ILE A 79 3.27 6.32 -0.16
N THR A 80 3.42 5.11 0.37
CA THR A 80 4.20 4.83 1.58
C THR A 80 5.35 3.92 1.22
N HIS A 81 6.55 4.20 1.71
CA HIS A 81 7.67 3.27 1.60
C HIS A 81 7.75 2.39 2.84
N ILE A 82 8.03 1.10 2.64
CA ILE A 82 8.09 0.09 3.70
C ILE A 82 9.54 -0.33 3.88
N LYS A 83 10.13 0.03 5.02
CA LYS A 83 11.49 -0.37 5.40
C LYS A 83 11.49 -0.97 6.79
N GLU A 84 12.06 -2.17 6.94
CA GLU A 84 12.26 -2.82 8.25
C GLU A 84 10.98 -2.83 9.12
N PHE A 85 9.83 -3.11 8.49
CA PHE A 85 8.50 -3.09 9.12
C PHE A 85 7.96 -1.71 9.53
N PHE A 86 8.72 -0.64 9.32
CA PHE A 86 8.26 0.74 9.46
C PHE A 86 7.65 1.25 8.15
N LYS A 87 6.52 1.94 8.28
CA LYS A 87 5.86 2.67 7.20
C LYS A 87 6.22 4.14 7.36
N THR A 88 6.81 4.72 6.33
CA THR A 88 7.08 6.15 6.28
C THR A 88 6.37 6.72 5.06
N GLU A 89 5.62 7.79 5.27
CA GLU A 89 4.84 8.45 4.23
C GLU A 89 5.78 9.12 3.23
N GLY A 90 5.61 8.83 1.93
CA GLY A 90 6.37 9.42 0.84
C GLY A 90 5.56 10.45 0.05
N LEU A 91 4.26 10.22 -0.12
CA LEU A 91 3.32 11.13 -0.77
C LEU A 91 1.96 11.01 -0.09
N ASN A 92 1.26 12.14 0.04
CA ASN A 92 -0.09 12.26 0.58
C ASN A 92 -0.80 13.42 -0.12
N GLU A 93 -1.52 13.10 -1.18
CA GLU A 93 -2.16 14.09 -2.07
C GLU A 93 -3.67 13.97 -2.03
N LYS A 94 -4.35 15.12 -2.03
CA LYS A 94 -5.81 15.17 -2.13
C LYS A 94 -6.21 15.29 -3.61
N VAL A 95 -7.18 14.48 -4.00
CA VAL A 95 -7.80 14.50 -5.33
C VAL A 95 -9.27 14.85 -5.14
N GLU A 96 -9.66 16.05 -5.55
CA GLU A 96 -11.04 16.53 -5.37
C GLU A 96 -12.06 15.69 -6.13
N LYS A 97 -11.69 15.24 -7.34
CA LYS A 97 -12.57 14.50 -8.24
C LYS A 97 -11.77 13.59 -9.16
N CYS A 98 -12.31 12.40 -9.41
CA CYS A 98 -11.83 11.45 -10.41
C CYS A 98 -13.03 10.86 -11.18
N LEU A 99 -13.08 11.11 -12.48
CA LEU A 99 -14.14 10.67 -13.39
C LEU A 99 -14.00 9.18 -13.76
N PRO A 100 -15.08 8.53 -14.23
CA PRO A 100 -14.99 7.19 -14.80
C PRO A 100 -13.95 7.14 -15.93
N GLU A 101 -13.15 6.07 -15.95
CA GLU A 101 -12.10 5.82 -16.96
C GLU A 101 -10.95 6.84 -16.99
N GLU A 102 -10.95 7.85 -16.11
CA GLU A 102 -9.87 8.84 -16.00
C GLU A 102 -8.58 8.20 -15.47
N GLU A 103 -7.45 8.64 -16.02
CA GLU A 103 -6.12 8.29 -15.54
C GLU A 103 -5.49 9.45 -14.77
N LEU A 104 -4.97 9.13 -13.59
CA LEU A 104 -4.27 10.06 -12.71
C LEU A 104 -2.80 9.68 -12.61
N LEU A 105 -1.95 10.71 -12.59
CA LEU A 105 -0.51 10.60 -12.52
C LEU A 105 -0.02 11.00 -11.13
N PHE A 106 0.78 10.15 -10.50
CA PHE A 106 1.44 10.44 -9.24
C PHE A 106 2.93 10.15 -9.32
N ILE A 107 3.75 11.08 -8.86
CA ILE A 107 5.21 10.96 -8.86
C ILE A 107 5.73 11.05 -7.43
N THR A 108 6.62 10.14 -7.05
CA THR A 108 7.26 10.15 -5.73
C THR A 108 8.75 9.82 -5.86
N PRO A 109 9.62 10.39 -5.02
CA PRO A 109 11.04 10.05 -5.06
C PRO A 109 11.30 8.58 -4.69
N VAL A 110 12.29 7.99 -5.35
CA VAL A 110 12.89 6.71 -4.96
C VAL A 110 13.67 6.93 -3.67
N ILE A 111 13.32 6.17 -2.63
CA ILE A 111 14.00 6.24 -1.34
C ILE A 111 15.13 5.22 -1.35
N ARG A 112 16.35 5.68 -1.03
CA ARG A 112 17.53 4.81 -0.96
C ARG A 112 17.27 3.63 -0.01
N ASN A 113 17.76 2.46 -0.42
CA ASN A 113 17.69 1.22 0.36
C ASN A 113 16.25 0.76 0.67
N THR A 114 15.26 1.17 -0.13
CA THR A 114 13.88 0.70 -0.02
C THR A 114 13.35 0.33 -1.40
N ASN A 115 12.94 -0.92 -1.56
CA ASN A 115 12.34 -1.42 -2.81
C ASN A 115 10.85 -1.67 -2.67
N ASN A 116 10.30 -1.60 -1.46
CA ASN A 116 8.90 -1.92 -1.18
C ASN A 116 8.09 -0.65 -0.96
N TYR A 117 7.03 -0.49 -1.75
CA TYR A 117 6.09 0.62 -1.70
C TYR A 117 4.67 0.10 -1.51
N LEU A 118 3.82 0.92 -0.89
CA LEU A 118 2.39 0.71 -0.80
C LEU A 118 1.71 1.94 -1.38
N PHE A 119 1.03 1.74 -2.50
CA PHE A 119 0.13 2.71 -3.10
C PHE A 119 -1.26 2.49 -2.52
N SER A 120 -1.96 3.54 -2.13
CA SER A 120 -3.31 3.45 -1.58
C SER A 120 -4.16 4.64 -1.99
N ILE A 121 -5.44 4.37 -2.26
CA ILE A 121 -6.48 5.39 -2.45
C ILE A 121 -7.49 5.21 -1.32
N ILE A 122 -7.77 6.32 -0.64
CA ILE A 122 -8.59 6.37 0.57
C ILE A 122 -9.71 7.39 0.31
N GLU A 123 -10.94 7.07 0.64
CA GLU A 123 -12.03 8.05 0.69
C GLU A 123 -11.85 8.94 1.93
N GLU A 124 -11.77 10.27 1.76
CA GLU A 124 -11.50 11.21 2.85
C GLU A 124 -12.57 11.15 3.94
N HIS A 125 -13.85 11.19 3.55
CA HIS A 125 -14.98 11.25 4.48
C HIS A 125 -15.11 10.02 5.39
N SER A 126 -14.86 8.84 4.85
CA SER A 126 -15.01 7.57 5.55
C SER A 126 -13.69 7.02 6.10
N ASN A 127 -12.56 7.64 5.71
CA ASN A 127 -11.20 7.14 5.91
C ASN A 127 -11.04 5.66 5.47
N ARG A 128 -11.86 5.22 4.50
CA ARG A 128 -11.86 3.85 4.01
C ARG A 128 -10.89 3.71 2.86
N THR A 129 -9.97 2.74 2.94
CA THR A 129 -9.15 2.35 1.80
C THR A 129 -10.00 1.63 0.76
N ILE A 130 -10.09 2.21 -0.43
CA ILE A 130 -10.84 1.67 -1.57
C ILE A 130 -9.94 1.01 -2.62
N PHE A 131 -8.65 1.35 -2.63
CA PHE A 131 -7.65 0.67 -3.44
C PHE A 131 -6.34 0.60 -2.68
N SER A 132 -5.65 -0.52 -2.79
CA SER A 132 -4.29 -0.66 -2.28
C SER A 132 -3.50 -1.66 -3.10
N ASN A 133 -2.26 -1.32 -3.43
CA ASN A 133 -1.36 -2.22 -4.14
C ASN A 133 0.05 -2.15 -3.55
N LYS A 134 0.64 -3.31 -3.27
CA LYS A 134 2.03 -3.41 -2.83
C LYS A 134 2.91 -3.50 -4.07
N ILE A 135 3.88 -2.60 -4.17
CA ILE A 135 4.83 -2.54 -5.28
C ILE A 135 6.21 -2.95 -4.78
N ASP A 136 6.85 -3.85 -5.53
CA ASP A 136 8.25 -4.22 -5.32
C ASP A 136 9.06 -3.77 -6.53
N LEU A 137 9.92 -2.78 -6.32
CA LEU A 137 10.76 -2.20 -7.37
C LEU A 137 11.80 -3.19 -7.91
N GLU A 138 12.20 -4.22 -7.16
CA GLU A 138 13.13 -5.22 -7.70
C GLU A 138 12.47 -6.00 -8.84
N LEU A 139 11.19 -6.35 -8.68
CA LEU A 139 10.42 -7.04 -9.71
C LEU A 139 10.25 -6.18 -10.97
N ILE A 140 9.99 -4.88 -10.80
CA ILE A 140 9.85 -3.93 -11.91
C ILE A 140 11.17 -3.77 -12.67
N LYS A 141 12.30 -3.61 -11.95
CA LYS A 141 13.62 -3.52 -12.57
C LYS A 141 13.97 -4.76 -13.39
N ILE A 142 13.62 -5.95 -12.90
CA ILE A 142 13.86 -7.21 -13.63
C ILE A 142 13.07 -7.27 -14.94
N ILE A 143 11.81 -6.81 -14.94
CA ILE A 143 10.98 -6.77 -16.16
C ILE A 143 11.59 -5.81 -17.18
N PHE A 144 11.98 -4.61 -16.75
CA PHE A 144 12.59 -3.60 -17.62
C PHE A 144 13.89 -4.10 -18.27
N ILE A 145 14.74 -4.78 -17.50
CA ILE A 145 15.98 -5.39 -18.03
C ILE A 145 15.65 -6.46 -19.09
N LYS A 146 14.63 -7.31 -18.85
CA LYS A 146 14.22 -8.33 -19.82
C LYS A 146 13.74 -7.74 -21.14
N GLU A 147 12.93 -6.68 -21.09
CA GLU A 147 12.44 -5.99 -22.30
C GLU A 147 13.61 -5.41 -23.11
N ILE A 148 14.58 -4.77 -22.44
CA ILE A 148 15.80 -4.27 -23.09
C ILE A 148 16.57 -5.42 -23.77
N PHE A 149 16.79 -6.54 -23.08
CA PHE A 149 17.48 -7.70 -23.68
C PHE A 149 16.72 -8.29 -24.88
N GLN A 150 15.39 -8.28 -24.86
CA GLN A 150 14.58 -8.73 -25.98
C GLN A 150 14.68 -7.79 -27.18
N ILE A 151 14.68 -6.47 -26.94
CA ILE A 151 14.92 -5.43 -27.95
C ILE A 151 16.31 -5.64 -28.59
N PHE A 152 17.37 -5.79 -27.79
CA PHE A 152 18.72 -6.01 -28.31
C PHE A 152 18.85 -7.30 -29.14
N LYS A 153 18.12 -8.36 -28.81
CA LYS A 153 18.09 -9.58 -29.64
C LYS A 153 17.44 -9.37 -31.01
N ILE A 154 16.45 -8.48 -31.12
CA ILE A 154 15.80 -8.16 -32.39
C ILE A 154 16.73 -7.35 -33.31
N PHE A 155 17.52 -6.44 -32.74
CA PHE A 155 18.46 -5.58 -33.50
C PHE A 155 19.82 -6.24 -33.82
N SER A 156 20.04 -7.49 -33.42
CA SER A 156 21.29 -8.23 -33.66
C SER A 156 21.18 -9.20 -34.85
N VAL A 157 20.29 -8.95 -35.82
CA VAL A 157 20.13 -9.72 -37.06
C VAL A 157 20.57 -8.90 -38.26
#